data_AF-A0A0C3KEL7-F1
#
_entry.id   AF-A0A0C3KEL7-F1
#
_cell.length_a   1.000
_cell.length_b   1.000
_cell.length_c   1.000
_cell.angle_alpha   90.00
_cell.angle_beta   90.00
_cell.angle_gamma   90.00
#
_symmetry.space_group_name_H-M   'P 1'
#
loop_
_entity.id
_entity.type
_entity.pdbx_description
1 polymer ?
#
loop_
_entity_poly.entity_id
_entity_poly.type
_entity_poly.pdbx_seq_one_letter_code
_entity_poly.pdbx_strand_id
1 'polypeptide(L)' 'MVIKEIRNARAKLVLLTEDASSNTAKKVTDKCNYYKVPYKKVESRAVLGRSIGKEARVVVAVTDQGFANKLISLLD' A
#
# COMPACT_ATOMS: atom_id res chain seq x y z
N MET A 1 7.64 -0.72 -9.11
CA MET A 1 7.91 -1.36 -7.79
C MET A 1 7.49 -0.39 -6.69
N VAL A 2 6.67 -0.78 -5.70
CA VAL A 2 6.03 0.14 -4.73
C VAL A 2 7.03 1.09 -4.06
N ILE A 3 8.17 0.59 -3.59
CA ILE A 3 9.20 1.44 -2.94
C ILE A 3 9.72 2.53 -3.89
N LYS A 4 9.82 2.26 -5.20
CA LYS A 4 10.19 3.28 -6.20
C LYS A 4 9.12 4.37 -6.28
N GLU A 5 7.84 4.00 -6.24
CA GLU A 5 6.73 4.96 -6.27
C GLU A 5 6.70 5.86 -5.04
N ILE A 6 7.01 5.30 -3.86
CA ILE A 6 7.16 6.07 -2.62
C ILE A 6 8.32 7.07 -2.76
N ARG A 7 9.50 6.60 -3.18
CA ARG A 7 10.71 7.43 -3.32
C ARG A 7 10.55 8.55 -4.35
N ASN A 8 9.76 8.31 -5.40
CA ASN A 8 9.50 9.27 -6.47
C ASN A 8 8.31 10.20 -6.17
N ALA A 9 7.77 10.19 -4.94
CA ALA A 9 6.60 10.98 -4.53
C ALA A 9 5.32 10.76 -5.38
N ARG A 10 5.26 9.61 -6.07
CA ARG A 10 4.12 9.20 -6.89
C ARG A 10 3.07 8.44 -6.09
N ALA A 11 3.49 7.67 -5.09
CA ALA A 11 2.55 6.98 -4.20
C ALA A 11 1.81 8.01 -3.31
N LYS A 12 0.48 7.99 -3.36
CA LYS A 12 -0.41 8.82 -2.54
C LYS A 12 -1.01 8.04 -1.38
N LEU A 13 -1.11 6.72 -1.52
CA LEU A 13 -1.48 5.78 -0.47
C LEU A 13 -0.78 4.44 -0.75
N VAL A 14 -0.38 3.74 0.31
CA VAL A 14 0.14 2.37 0.22
C VAL A 14 -0.77 1.41 0.97
N LEU A 15 -1.26 0.38 0.28
CA LEU A 15 -1.97 -0.74 0.91
C LEU A 15 -0.98 -1.86 1.16
N LEU A 16 -0.89 -2.30 2.42
CA LEU A 16 0.01 -3.36 2.86
C LEU A 16 -0.80 -4.44 3.56
N THR A 17 -0.61 -5.69 3.20
CA THR A 17 -1.40 -6.76 3.82
C THR A 17 -0.94 -7.07 5.26
N GLU A 18 -1.80 -7.67 6.06
CA GLU A 18 -1.46 -8.15 7.40
C GLU A 18 -0.54 -9.35 7.34
N ASP A 19 -0.74 -10.24 6.36
CA ASP A 19 0.10 -11.42 6.08
C ASP A 19 1.44 -11.10 5.39
N ALA A 20 1.84 -9.82 5.36
CA ALA A 20 3.15 -9.41 4.88
C ALA A 20 4.24 -9.89 5.86
N SER A 21 5.34 -10.47 5.33
CA SER A 21 6.48 -10.84 6.17
C SER A 21 7.00 -9.64 6.99
N SER A 22 7.55 -9.89 8.17
CA SER A 22 8.06 -8.83 9.06
C SER A 22 9.08 -7.92 8.35
N ASN A 23 9.95 -8.50 7.51
CA ASN A 23 10.92 -7.75 6.71
C ASN A 23 10.25 -6.85 5.68
N THR A 24 9.23 -7.36 4.97
CA THR A 24 8.46 -6.58 4.00
C THR A 24 7.70 -5.45 4.68
N ALA A 25 6.99 -5.78 5.77
CA ALA A 25 6.19 -4.83 6.52
C ALA A 25 7.07 -3.67 7.00
N LYS A 26 8.14 -3.99 7.74
CA LYS A 26 9.10 -3.00 8.25
C LYS A 26 9.66 -2.13 7.12
N LYS A 27 10.17 -2.75 6.04
CA LYS A 27 10.78 -2.00 4.93
C LYS A 27 9.80 -1.03 4.27
N VAL A 28 8.55 -1.44 4.07
CA VAL A 28 7.52 -0.60 3.44
C VAL A 28 7.08 0.50 4.39
N THR A 29 6.76 0.18 5.65
CA THR A 29 6.31 1.17 6.64
C THR A 29 7.39 2.19 6.95
N ASP A 30 8.65 1.78 7.09
CA ASP A 30 9.78 2.70 7.32
C ASP A 30 9.90 3.71 6.17
N LYS A 31 9.70 3.26 4.92
CA LYS A 31 9.71 4.16 3.76
C LYS A 31 8.49 5.06 3.71
N CYS A 32 7.30 4.54 4.00
CA CYS A 32 6.09 5.36 4.08
C CYS A 32 6.24 6.46 5.14
N ASN A 33 6.72 6.12 6.33
CA ASN A 33 6.96 7.06 7.43
C ASN A 33 8.01 8.12 7.10
N TYR A 34 9.11 7.72 6.45
CA TYR A 34 10.17 8.63 6.04
C TYR A 34 9.72 9.63 4.96
N TYR A 35 9.04 9.14 3.91
CA TYR A 35 8.55 9.96 2.81
C TYR A 35 7.17 10.60 3.06
N LYS A 36 6.61 10.43 4.28
CA LYS A 36 5.28 10.96 4.67
C LYS A 36 4.15 10.51 3.74
N VAL A 37 4.20 9.27 3.27
CA VAL A 37 3.12 8.66 2.49
C VAL A 37 2.23 7.87 3.44
N PRO A 38 0.90 8.09 3.46
CA PRO A 38 0.01 7.30 4.29
C PRO A 38 -0.01 5.85 3.83
N TYR A 39 -0.18 4.93 4.78
CA TYR A 39 -0.37 3.52 4.49
C TYR A 39 -1.49 2.93 5.35
N LYS A 40 -2.17 1.91 4.81
CA LYS A 40 -3.22 1.17 5.50
C LYS A 40 -2.93 -0.32 5.46
N LYS A 41 -3.24 -0.99 6.57
CA LYS A 41 -3.22 -2.45 6.67
C LYS A 41 -4.52 -3.02 6.09
N VAL A 42 -4.41 -4.08 5.31
CA VAL A 42 -5.54 -4.78 4.69
C VAL A 42 -5.41 -6.28 4.94
N GLU A 43 -6.54 -6.99 4.97
CA GLU A 43 -6.65 -8.37 5.47
C GLU A 43 -5.59 -9.34 4.90
N SER A 44 -5.67 -9.72 3.62
CA SER A 44 -4.78 -10.74 3.06
C SER A 44 -4.33 -10.42 1.64
N ARG A 45 -3.21 -11.02 1.24
CA ARG A 45 -2.69 -10.90 -0.13
C ARG A 45 -3.64 -11.43 -1.19
N ALA A 46 -4.46 -12.42 -0.84
CA ALA A 46 -5.44 -13.00 -1.75
C ALA A 46 -6.59 -12.03 -2.02
N VAL A 47 -7.14 -11.41 -0.97
CA VAL A 47 -8.18 -10.37 -1.11
C VAL A 47 -7.64 -9.18 -1.90
N LEU A 48 -6.49 -8.63 -1.48
CA LEU A 48 -5.90 -7.48 -2.18
C LEU A 48 -5.56 -7.79 -3.64
N GLY A 49 -5.01 -8.98 -3.92
CA GLY A 49 -4.70 -9.43 -5.27
C GLY A 49 -5.94 -9.51 -6.15
N ARG A 50 -6.98 -10.22 -5.70
CA ARG A 50 -8.21 -10.43 -6.50
C ARG A 50 -8.91 -9.13 -6.82
N SER A 51 -8.95 -8.18 -5.87
CA SER A 51 -9.53 -6.85 -6.07
C SER A 51 -8.87 -6.04 -7.18
N ILE A 52 -7.66 -6.41 -7.62
CA ILE A 52 -6.94 -5.77 -8.73
C ILE A 52 -6.67 -6.73 -9.90
N GLY A 53 -7.43 -7.83 -10.00
CA GLY A 53 -7.31 -8.80 -11.09
C GLY A 53 -6.00 -9.59 -11.07
N LYS A 54 -5.47 -9.88 -9.88
CA LYS A 54 -4.28 -10.73 -9.67
C LYS A 54 -4.61 -11.85 -8.69
N GLU A 55 -3.83 -12.92 -8.72
CA GLU A 55 -4.01 -14.02 -7.75
C GLU A 55 -3.65 -13.58 -6.32
N ALA A 56 -2.52 -12.88 -6.17
CA ALA A 56 -2.04 -12.40 -4.88
C ALA A 56 -1.16 -11.15 -4.99
N ARG A 57 -1.36 -10.20 -4.08
CA ARG A 57 -0.48 -9.03 -3.89
C ARG A 57 -0.37 -8.66 -2.42
N VAL A 58 0.86 -8.53 -1.95
CA VAL A 58 1.18 -8.16 -0.55
C VAL A 58 1.18 -6.64 -0.36
N VAL A 59 1.56 -5.88 -1.40
CA VAL A 59 1.68 -4.43 -1.31
C VAL A 59 1.29 -3.77 -2.63
N VAL A 60 0.52 -2.70 -2.56
CA VAL A 60 0.07 -1.90 -3.70
C VAL A 60 0.29 -0.42 -3.39
N ALA A 61 0.78 0.33 -4.39
CA ALA A 61 0.81 1.79 -4.33
C ALA A 61 -0.35 2.33 -5.16
N VAL A 62 -1.16 3.20 -4.55
CA VAL A 62 -2.14 4.02 -5.24
C VAL A 62 -1.44 5.33 -5.60
N THR A 63 -1.45 5.69 -6.88
CA THR A 63 -0.75 6.88 -7.39
C THR A 63 -1.68 8.04 -7.72
N ASP A 64 -2.97 7.77 -7.87
CA ASP A 64 -3.99 8.80 -8.06
C ASP A 64 -4.42 9.37 -6.70
N GLN A 65 -4.47 10.71 -6.60
CA GLN A 65 -4.77 11.38 -5.34
C GLN A 65 -6.25 11.27 -4.96
N GLY A 66 -7.16 11.42 -5.93
CA GLY A 66 -8.60 11.35 -5.67
C GLY A 66 -9.01 9.97 -5.18
N PHE A 67 -8.47 8.93 -5.82
CA PHE A 67 -8.69 7.54 -5.43
C PHE A 67 -8.07 7.22 -4.06
N ALA A 68 -6.86 7.70 -3.79
CA ALA A 68 -6.23 7.55 -2.47
C ALA A 68 -7.08 8.18 -1.36
N ASN A 69 -7.55 9.41 -1.57
CA ASN A 69 -8.41 10.11 -0.59
C ASN A 69 -9.71 9.34 -0.34
N LYS A 70 -10.35 8.84 -1.40
CA LYS A 70 -11.59 8.06 -1.26
C LYS A 70 -11.35 6.76 -0.50
N LEU A 71 -10.28 6.04 -0.80
CA LEU A 71 -9.92 4.82 -0.06
C LEU A 71 -9.62 5.09 1.41
N ILE A 72 -8.87 6.16 1.72
CA ILE A 72 -8.60 6.54 3.11
C ILE A 72 -9.92 6.76 3.87
N SER A 73 -10.86 7.51 3.28
CA SER A 73 -12.17 7.78 3.92
C SER A 73 -13.05 6.55 4.14
N LEU A 74 -12.79 5.44 3.44
CA LEU A 74 -13.55 4.19 3.58
C LEU A 74 -12.85 3.17 4.49
N LEU A 75 -11.56 3.39 4.79
CA LEU A 75 -10.72 2.50 5.60
C LEU A 75 -10.44 3.10 7.00
N ASP A 76 -10.89 4.32 7.25
CA ASP A 76 -11.00 4.98 8.56
C ASP A 76 -12.41 4.77 9.11
#